data_AF-A0A6C0EJX6-F1
#
_entry.id   AF-A0A6C0EJX6-F1
#
_cell.length_a   1.000
_cell.length_b   1.000
_cell.length_c   1.000
_cell.angle_alpha   90.00
_cell.angle_beta   90.00
_cell.angle_gamma   90.00
#
_symmetry.space_group_name_H-M   'P 1'
#
loop_
_entity.id
_entity.type
_entity.pdbx_description
1 polymer ?
#
loop_
_entity_poly.entity_id
_entity_poly.type
_entity_poly.pdbx_seq_one_letter_code
_entity_poly.pdbx_strand_id
1 'polypeptide(L)'
;MRTFPSGLKPKNRERFQQMFYERMKCYLRRDIYEHVLSYGENDYFSLDKFNEHVRDMESVKKMVEEIIPELEKLGWHCKTSYGGTALFIYSTDTPPPSCWEENEILV
;
A
#
# COMPACT_ATOMS: atom_id res chain seq x y z
N MET A 1 0.55 9.43 -17.84
CA MET A 1 1.95 9.65 -18.26
C MET A 1 1.92 10.67 -19.38
N ARG A 2 2.71 11.77 -19.34
CA ARG A 2 2.66 12.80 -20.41
C ARG A 2 3.56 12.46 -21.61
N THR A 3 4.62 11.69 -21.38
CA THR A 3 5.55 11.19 -22.41
C THR A 3 6.01 9.78 -22.09
N PHE A 4 6.47 9.05 -23.10
CA PHE A 4 7.02 7.70 -22.94
C PHE A 4 8.44 7.77 -22.34
N PRO A 5 8.78 6.94 -21.33
CA PRO A 5 10.03 7.06 -20.60
C PRO A 5 11.23 6.63 -21.47
N SER A 6 12.13 7.58 -21.76
CA SER A 6 13.38 7.35 -22.50
C SER A 6 14.37 6.41 -21.78
N GLY A 7 14.10 6.11 -20.50
CA GLY A 7 14.80 5.10 -19.70
C GLY A 7 14.43 3.66 -20.05
N LEU A 8 13.28 3.41 -20.69
CA LEU A 8 12.85 2.07 -21.10
C LEU A 8 13.48 1.70 -22.45
N LYS A 9 14.78 1.41 -22.41
CA LYS A 9 15.58 1.04 -23.58
C LYS A 9 16.38 -0.22 -23.30
N PRO A 10 16.69 -1.05 -24.32
CA PRO A 10 17.33 -2.35 -24.12
C PRO A 10 18.61 -2.31 -23.29
N LYS A 11 19.38 -1.23 -23.38
CA LYS A 11 20.63 -1.03 -22.61
C LYS A 11 20.46 -0.81 -21.11
N ASN A 12 19.23 -0.66 -20.63
CA ASN A 12 18.88 -0.49 -19.22
C ASN A 12 18.10 -1.70 -18.68
N ARG A 13 18.09 -2.82 -19.40
CA ARG A 13 17.24 -3.98 -19.09
C ARG A 13 17.49 -4.54 -17.69
N GLU A 14 18.73 -4.47 -17.22
CA GLU A 14 19.15 -4.83 -15.87
C GLU A 14 18.47 -3.99 -14.78
N ARG A 15 17.98 -2.79 -15.11
CA ARG A 15 17.26 -1.89 -14.20
C ARG A 15 15.74 -2.02 -14.29
N PHE A 16 15.22 -2.82 -15.23
CA PHE A 16 13.77 -2.86 -15.48
C PHE A 16 12.97 -3.33 -14.28
N GLN A 17 13.48 -4.28 -13.50
CA GLN A 17 12.82 -4.72 -12.26
C GLN A 17 12.71 -3.57 -11.24
N GLN A 18 13.80 -2.82 -11.03
CA GLN A 18 13.77 -1.64 -10.16
C GLN A 18 12.83 -0.55 -10.70
N MET A 19 12.86 -0.28 -12.01
CA MET A 19 11.96 0.69 -12.64
C MET A 19 10.50 0.29 -12.48
N PHE A 20 10.20 -1.01 -12.60
CA PHE A 20 8.87 -1.55 -12.37
C PHE A 20 8.45 -1.38 -10.90
N TYR A 21 9.31 -1.76 -9.95
CA TYR A 21 9.08 -1.59 -8.51
C TYR A 21 8.74 -0.13 -8.16
N GLU A 22 9.58 0.82 -8.58
CA GLU A 22 9.36 2.25 -8.35
C GLU A 22 8.06 2.75 -9.01
N ARG A 23 7.73 2.23 -10.19
CA ARG A 23 6.48 2.57 -10.87
C ARG A 23 5.27 2.05 -10.11
N MET A 24 5.31 0.81 -9.64
CA MET A 24 4.24 0.21 -8.84
C MET A 24 4.07 0.96 -7.52
N LYS A 25 5.17 1.31 -6.83
CA LYS A 25 5.11 2.12 -5.62
C LYS A 25 4.42 3.47 -5.86
N CYS A 26 4.67 4.14 -7.00
CA CYS A 26 3.93 5.35 -7.36
C CYS A 26 2.43 5.13 -7.58
N TYR A 27 2.03 3.99 -8.14
CA TYR A 27 0.62 3.65 -8.27
C TYR A 27 -0.02 3.31 -6.93
N LEU A 28 0.69 2.57 -6.06
CA LEU A 28 0.23 2.29 -4.71
C LEU A 28 0.00 3.58 -3.91
N ARG A 29 0.94 4.54 -3.98
CA ARG A 29 0.75 5.87 -3.36
C ARG A 29 -0.49 6.58 -3.88
N ARG A 30 -0.72 6.57 -5.19
CA ARG A 30 -1.92 7.15 -5.80
C ARG A 30 -3.18 6.47 -5.26
N ASP A 31 -3.21 5.14 -5.26
CA ASP A 31 -4.41 4.39 -4.88
C ASP A 31 -4.71 4.56 -3.38
N ILE A 32 -3.68 4.62 -2.54
CA ILE A 32 -3.81 4.99 -1.12
C ILE A 32 -4.32 6.42 -0.95
N TYR A 33 -3.77 7.38 -1.71
CA TYR A 33 -4.23 8.77 -1.66
C TYR A 33 -5.71 8.89 -2.01
N GLU A 34 -6.15 8.23 -3.09
CA GLU A 34 -7.56 8.19 -3.47
C GLU A 34 -8.41 7.48 -2.40
N HIS A 35 -7.90 6.43 -1.77
CA HIS A 35 -8.58 5.72 -0.69
C HIS A 35 -8.86 6.64 0.50
N VAL A 36 -7.83 7.36 0.96
CA VAL A 36 -7.94 8.31 2.09
C VAL A 36 -8.91 9.45 1.79
N LEU A 37 -9.01 9.89 0.53
CA LEU A 37 -9.96 10.94 0.17
C LEU A 37 -11.41 10.45 0.01
N SER A 38 -11.59 9.18 -0.36
CA SER A 38 -12.89 8.66 -0.82
C SER A 38 -13.62 7.82 0.23
N TYR A 39 -12.90 7.25 1.19
CA TYR A 39 -13.45 6.30 2.17
C TYR A 39 -13.22 6.77 3.61
N GLY A 40 -13.97 6.19 4.55
CA GLY A 40 -13.82 6.48 5.97
C GLY A 40 -12.68 5.67 6.60
N GLU A 41 -12.29 6.05 7.80
CA GLU A 41 -11.19 5.38 8.54
C GLU A 41 -11.51 3.92 8.92
N ASN A 42 -12.78 3.53 8.92
CA ASN A 42 -13.19 2.14 9.15
C ASN A 42 -12.97 1.23 7.93
N ASP A 43 -12.74 1.82 6.75
CA ASP A 43 -12.51 1.11 5.51
C ASP A 43 -11.02 0.84 5.31
N TYR A 44 -10.67 -0.43 5.07
CA TYR A 44 -9.30 -0.80 4.77
C TYR A 44 -8.99 -0.71 3.27
N PHE A 45 -7.74 -0.41 2.96
CA PHE A 45 -7.19 -0.54 1.63
C PHE A 45 -6.78 -2.00 1.39
N SER A 46 -7.35 -2.64 0.36
CA SER A 46 -7.06 -4.04 0.01
C SER A 46 -5.79 -4.15 -0.84
N LEU A 47 -4.73 -4.73 -0.27
CA LEU A 47 -3.46 -5.01 -0.94
C LEU A 47 -3.57 -6.20 -1.90
N ASP A 48 -4.51 -7.11 -1.69
CA ASP A 48 -4.77 -8.24 -2.60
C ASP A 48 -5.16 -7.76 -4.00
N LYS A 49 -6.06 -6.77 -4.08
CA LYS A 49 -6.46 -6.16 -5.37
C LYS A 49 -5.27 -5.52 -6.08
N PHE A 50 -4.38 -4.87 -5.32
CA PHE A 50 -3.17 -4.28 -5.88
C PHE A 50 -2.16 -5.35 -6.33
N ASN A 51 -2.06 -6.46 -5.59
CA ASN A 51 -1.16 -7.56 -5.91
C ASN A 51 -1.49 -8.25 -7.24
N GLU A 52 -2.73 -8.16 -7.76
CA GLU A 52 -3.04 -8.66 -9.11
C GLU A 52 -2.13 -8.04 -10.19
N HIS A 53 -1.64 -6.82 -9.96
CA HIS A 53 -0.82 -6.06 -10.90
C HIS A 53 0.68 -6.34 -10.72
N VAL A 54 1.12 -6.57 -9.47
CA VAL A 54 2.53 -6.83 -9.13
C VAL A 54 2.86 -8.31 -9.25
N ARG A 55 1.91 -9.19 -8.93
CA ARG A 55 2.02 -10.65 -8.85
C ARG A 55 3.13 -11.13 -7.89
N ASP A 56 3.42 -10.32 -6.89
CA ASP A 56 4.41 -10.59 -5.86
C ASP A 56 4.01 -9.85 -4.58
N MET A 57 3.40 -10.59 -3.66
CA MET A 57 2.87 -10.04 -2.43
C MET A 57 4.00 -9.56 -1.50
N GLU A 58 5.20 -10.15 -1.56
CA GLU A 58 6.33 -9.69 -0.76
C GLU A 58 6.78 -8.30 -1.21
N SER A 59 6.85 -8.08 -2.52
CA SER A 59 7.11 -6.75 -3.08
C SER A 59 6.03 -5.75 -2.69
N VAL A 60 4.75 -6.12 -2.71
CA VAL A 60 3.66 -5.23 -2.28
C VAL A 60 3.81 -4.86 -0.81
N LYS A 61 4.04 -5.84 0.07
CA LYS A 61 4.27 -5.60 1.50
C LYS A 61 5.45 -4.65 1.73
N LYS A 62 6.55 -4.87 1.03
CA LYS A 62 7.71 -3.98 1.09
C LYS A 62 7.40 -2.56 0.62
N MET A 63 6.63 -2.40 -0.46
CA MET A 63 6.20 -1.08 -0.91
C MET A 63 5.30 -0.38 0.12
N VAL A 64 4.43 -1.13 0.81
CA VAL A 64 3.61 -0.59 1.90
C VAL A 64 4.46 -0.16 3.08
N GLU A 65 5.43 -0.99 3.50
CA GLU A 65 6.39 -0.66 4.56
C GLU A 65 7.18 0.62 4.23
N GLU A 66 7.49 0.86 2.95
CA GLU A 66 8.13 2.10 2.51
C GLU A 66 7.19 3.32 2.52
N ILE A 67 5.88 3.14 2.31
CA ILE A 67 4.88 4.21 2.26
C ILE A 67 4.35 4.58 3.64
N ILE A 68 4.26 3.63 4.58
CA ILE A 68 3.77 3.89 5.95
C ILE A 68 4.48 5.09 6.60
N PRO A 69 5.82 5.21 6.58
CA PRO A 69 6.52 6.38 7.13
C PRO A 69 6.17 7.70 6.43
N GLU A 70 5.74 7.66 5.17
CA GLU A 70 5.27 8.85 4.44
C GLU A 70 3.90 9.29 4.97
N LEU A 71 3.00 8.35 5.25
CA LEU A 71 1.69 8.60 5.85
C LEU A 71 1.81 9.08 7.30
N GLU A 72 2.68 8.45 8.09
CA GLU A 72 2.93 8.84 9.49
C GLU A 72 3.48 10.26 9.61
N LYS A 73 4.33 10.69 8.67
CA LYS A 73 4.80 12.09 8.62
C LYS A 73 3.70 13.10 8.37
N LEU A 74 2.59 12.68 7.77
CA LEU A 74 1.41 13.52 7.54
C LEU A 74 0.43 13.47 8.73
N GLY A 75 0.74 12.71 9.78
CA GLY A 75 -0.10 12.55 10.97
C GLY A 75 -1.08 11.38 10.92
N TRP A 76 -0.95 10.48 9.94
CA TRP A 76 -1.79 9.28 9.87
C TRP A 76 -1.18 8.11 10.63
N HIS A 77 -2.02 7.37 11.34
CA HIS A 77 -1.66 6.07 11.87
C HIS A 77 -1.99 4.97 10.85
N CYS A 78 -1.10 4.00 10.73
CA CYS A 78 -1.25 2.89 9.81
C CYS A 78 -1.17 1.56 10.56
N LYS A 79 -2.01 0.59 10.18
CA LYS A 79 -1.91 -0.78 10.69
C LYS A 79 -2.24 -1.78 9.60
N THR A 80 -1.42 -2.81 9.48
CA THR A 80 -1.69 -3.94 8.59
C THR A 80 -2.42 -5.04 9.35
N SER A 81 -3.44 -5.63 8.74
CA SER A 81 -4.22 -6.75 9.28
C SER A 81 -4.42 -7.83 8.21
N TYR A 82 -5.08 -8.94 8.57
CA TYR A 82 -5.39 -10.06 7.66
C TYR A 82 -4.15 -10.65 6.99
N GLY A 83 -3.12 -10.98 7.78
CA GLY A 83 -1.87 -11.52 7.24
C GLY A 83 -1.07 -10.55 6.36
N GLY A 84 -1.37 -9.25 6.45
CA GLY A 84 -0.72 -8.19 5.68
C GLY A 84 -1.32 -7.98 4.30
N THR A 85 -2.60 -8.32 4.10
CA THR A 85 -3.34 -8.04 2.86
C THR A 85 -4.30 -6.85 2.97
N ALA A 86 -4.49 -6.32 4.17
CA ALA A 86 -5.28 -5.11 4.41
C ALA A 86 -4.42 -4.03 5.09
N LEU A 87 -4.57 -2.79 4.66
CA LEU A 87 -3.96 -1.62 5.26
C LEU A 87 -5.05 -0.68 5.78
N PHE A 88 -5.07 -0.46 7.09
CA PHE A 88 -5.92 0.52 7.76
C PHE A 88 -5.16 1.84 7.90
N ILE A 89 -5.84 2.94 7.59
CA ILE A 89 -5.30 4.30 7.67
C ILE A 89 -6.31 5.12 8.46
N TYR A 90 -5.88 5.68 9.59
CA TYR A 90 -6.77 6.32 10.56
C TYR A 90 -6.05 7.47 11.27
N SER A 91 -6.79 8.45 11.80
CA SER A 91 -6.23 9.65 12.43
C SER A 91 -6.21 9.56 13.97
N THR A 92 -6.88 8.57 14.54
CA THR A 92 -6.97 8.36 15.99
C THR A 92 -5.81 7.54 16.56
N ASP A 93 -5.52 7.68 17.86
CA ASP A 93 -4.52 6.84 18.54
C ASP A 93 -4.92 5.35 18.59
N THR A 94 -6.22 5.06 18.54
CA THR A 94 -6.74 3.69 18.55
C THR A 94 -7.11 3.24 17.14
N PRO A 95 -6.73 2.02 16.74
CA PRO A 95 -7.11 1.48 15.44
C PRO A 95 -8.63 1.25 15.34
N PRO A 96 -9.19 1.29 14.12
CA PRO A 96 -10.61 1.05 13.88
C PRO A 96 -11.07 -0.30 14.45
N PRO A 97 -12.32 -0.44 14.92
CA PRO A 97 -12.86 -1.71 15.40
C PRO A 97 -12.75 -2.84 14.36
N SER A 98 -12.87 -2.49 13.07
CA SER A 98 -12.70 -3.40 11.93
C SER A 98 -11.26 -3.89 11.74
N CYS A 99 -10.29 -3.31 12.43
CA CYS A 99 -8.88 -3.71 12.38
C CYS A 99 -8.59 -4.99 13.19
N TRP A 100 -9.44 -5.33 14.17
CA TRP A 100 -9.30 -6.50 15.00
C TRP A 100 -10.00 -7.69 14.32
N GLU A 101 -9.24 -8.71 13.95
CA GLU A 101 -9.84 -10.02 13.67
C GLU A 101 -10.53 -10.49 14.95
N GLU A 102 -11.84 -10.76 14.89
CA GLU A 102 -12.58 -11.41 15.97
C GLU A 102 -11.90 -12.74 16.33
N ASN A 103 -11.03 -12.73 17.33
CA ASN A 103 -10.56 -13.91 18.06
C ASN A 103 -10.05 -13.53 19.47
N GLU A 104 -10.79 -12.68 20.17
CA GLU A 104 -10.83 -12.71 21.64
C GLU A 104 -12.25 -13.09 22.09
N ILE A 105 -12.69 -14.29 21.73
CA ILE A 105 -13.68 -14.98 22.56
C ILE A 105 -12.89 -15.58 23.72
N LEU A 106 -13.02 -14.92 24.87
CA LEU A 106 -12.76 -15.48 26.19
C LEU A 106 -13.27 -16.93 26.28
N VAL A 107 -12.35 -17.89 26.45
CA VAL A 107 -12.59 -19.15 27.16
C VAL A 107 -11.38 -19.45 28.03
#